data_AF-A0A6G3UCI6-F1
#
_entry.id   AF-A0A6G3UCI6-F1
#
_cell.length_a   1.000
_cell.length_b   1.000
_cell.length_c   1.000
_cell.angle_alpha   90.00
_cell.angle_beta   90.00
_cell.angle_gamma   90.00
#
_symmetry.space_group_name_H-M   'P 1'
#
loop_
_entity.id
_entity.type
_entity.pdbx_description
1 polymer ?
#
loop_
_entity_poly.entity_id
_entity_poly.type
_entity_poly.pdbx_seq_one_letter_code
_entity_poly.pdbx_strand_id
1 'polypeptide(L)' 'MSLLDVRVPAVLLRIDRNPFHHGTLGAVRSLGRAGVEVHVVADCGRSPVRASRFVTALHTPPPPGAGAAEV' A
#
# COMPACT_ATOMS: atom_id res chain seq x y z
N MET A 1 -17.40 9.56 -15.69
CA MET A 1 -16.42 10.32 -14.89
C MET A 1 -16.06 9.47 -13.68
N SER A 2 -14.77 9.31 -13.36
CA SER A 2 -14.35 8.60 -12.15
C SER A 2 -14.81 9.37 -10.91
N LEU A 3 -15.21 8.66 -9.84
CA LEU A 3 -15.53 9.27 -8.54
C LEU A 3 -14.27 9.71 -7.78
N LEU A 4 -13.09 9.32 -8.25
CA LEU A 4 -11.80 9.61 -7.63
C LEU A 4 -11.01 10.59 -8.50
N ASP A 5 -10.30 11.53 -7.88
CA ASP A 5 -9.25 12.30 -8.55
C ASP A 5 -8.00 11.41 -8.72
N VAL A 6 -7.93 10.74 -9.87
CA VAL A 6 -6.87 9.77 -10.18
C VAL A 6 -5.49 10.38 -10.36
N ARG A 7 -5.39 11.72 -10.40
CA ARG A 7 -4.10 12.43 -10.50
C ARG A 7 -3.37 12.50 -9.17
N VAL A 8 -4.06 12.17 -8.07
CA VAL A 8 -3.49 12.16 -6.72
C VAL A 8 -3.17 10.71 -6.33
N PRO A 9 -1.89 10.37 -6.09
CA PRO A 9 -1.51 9.04 -5.63
C PRO A 9 -2.10 8.71 -4.25
N ALA A 10 -2.40 7.43 -4.03
CA ALA A 10 -2.84 6.92 -2.74
C ALA A 10 -1.70 6.19 -2.02
N VAL A 11 -1.60 6.39 -0.70
CA VAL A 11 -0.67 5.67 0.18
C VAL A 11 -1.47 4.80 1.14
N LEU A 12 -1.23 3.49 1.11
CA LEU A 12 -1.81 2.51 2.02
C LEU A 12 -0.78 2.11 3.07
N LEU A 13 -0.98 2.55 4.31
CA LEU A 13 -0.18 2.15 5.46
C LEU A 13 -0.79 0.91 6.12
N ARG A 14 -0.01 -0.17 6.24
CA ARG A 14 -0.40 -1.34 7.05
C ARG A 14 0.44 -1.38 8.32
N ILE A 15 -0.22 -1.17 9.46
CA ILE A 15 0.39 -1.19 10.80
C ILE A 15 0.30 -2.56 11.48
N ASP A 16 -0.60 -3.42 11.03
CA ASP A 16 -0.85 -4.74 11.61
C ASP A 16 -0.04 -5.86 10.91
N ARG A 17 0.30 -6.92 11.66
CA ARG A 17 1.10 -8.07 11.20
C ARG A 17 0.25 -9.27 10.75
N ASN A 18 -1.07 -9.15 10.62
CA ASN A 18 -1.93 -10.26 10.25
C ASN A 18 -1.64 -10.75 8.82
N PRO A 19 -1.18 -12.02 8.65
CA PRO A 19 -0.88 -12.57 7.32
C PRO A 19 -2.13 -12.74 6.44
N PHE A 20 -3.33 -12.79 7.04
CA PHE A 20 -4.61 -12.90 6.34
C PHE A 20 -5.27 -11.54 6.03
N HIS A 21 -4.55 -10.42 6.21
CA HIS A 21 -5.07 -9.08 5.95
C HIS A 21 -5.27 -8.83 4.44
N HIS A 22 -6.41 -9.29 3.93
CA HIS A 22 -6.81 -9.18 2.54
C HIS A 22 -7.34 -7.78 2.17
N GLY A 23 -7.69 -6.96 3.17
CA GLY A 23 -8.19 -5.59 2.97
C GLY A 23 -7.21 -4.72 2.18
N THR A 24 -5.90 -4.84 2.46
CA THR A 24 -4.85 -4.11 1.72
C THR A 24 -4.84 -4.51 0.24
N LEU A 25 -4.96 -5.81 -0.06
CA LEU A 25 -4.99 -6.29 -1.45
C LEU A 25 -6.26 -5.82 -2.17
N GLY A 26 -7.40 -5.83 -1.48
CA GLY A 26 -8.66 -5.30 -2.00
C GLY A 26 -8.53 -3.83 -2.36
N ALA A 27 -8.03 -3.00 -1.43
CA ALA A 27 -7.83 -1.57 -1.64
C ALA A 27 -6.90 -1.29 -2.83
N VAL A 28 -5.73 -1.94 -2.88
CA VAL A 28 -4.77 -1.82 -4.00
C VAL A 28 -5.44 -2.14 -5.35
N ARG A 29 -6.16 -3.26 -5.44
CA ARG A 29 -6.81 -3.67 -6.70
C ARG A 29 -7.94 -2.74 -7.10
N SER A 30 -8.72 -2.25 -6.14
CA SER A 30 -9.84 -1.33 -6.43
C SER A 30 -9.33 0.03 -6.90
N LEU A 31 -8.37 0.61 -6.18
CA LEU A 31 -7.77 1.90 -6.53
C LEU A 31 -7.02 1.83 -7.87
N GLY A 32 -6.16 0.82 -8.05
CA GLY A 32 -5.41 0.66 -9.29
C GLY A 32 -6.29 0.38 -10.52
N ARG A 33 -7.41 -0.35 -10.37
CA ARG A 33 -8.40 -0.50 -11.45
C ARG A 33 -9.13 0.80 -11.78
N ALA A 34 -9.31 1.67 -10.79
CA ALA A 34 -9.84 3.01 -11.00
C ALA A 34 -8.82 3.97 -11.63
N GLY A 35 -7.57 3.54 -11.82
CA GLY A 35 -6.49 4.34 -12.42
C GLY A 35 -5.70 5.18 -11.41
N VAL A 36 -5.91 4.98 -10.11
CA VAL A 36 -5.14 5.66 -9.06
C VAL A 36 -3.78 5.00 -8.91
N GLU A 37 -2.72 5.80 -8.85
CA GLU A 37 -1.37 5.34 -8.48
C GLU A 37 -1.35 4.91 -7.01
N VAL A 38 -0.80 3.72 -6.70
CA VAL A 38 -0.89 3.16 -5.34
C VAL A 38 0.49 2.81 -4.79
N HIS A 39 0.85 3.46 -3.68
CA HIS A 39 2.01 3.12 -2.87
C HIS A 39 1.57 2.38 -1.61
N VAL A 40 2.36 1.41 -1.18
CA VAL A 40 2.07 0.63 0.02
C VAL A 40 3.25 0.73 0.98
N VAL A 41 3.00 1.13 2.23
CA VAL A 41 3.98 1.13 3.31
C VAL A 41 3.67 -0.04 4.24
N ALA A 42 4.44 -1.11 4.12
CA ALA A 42 4.21 -2.35 4.87
C ALA A 42 5.35 -3.36 4.68
N ASP A 43 5.63 -4.17 5.69
CA ASP A 43 6.40 -5.41 5.50
C ASP A 43 5.54 -6.43 4.75
N CYS A 44 5.74 -6.53 3.43
CA CYS A 44 4.96 -7.41 2.54
C CYS A 44 5.68 -8.71 2.16
N GLY A 45 6.72 -9.14 2.87
CA GLY A 45 7.56 -10.28 2.47
C GLY A 45 6.78 -11.56 2.09
N ARG A 46 5.65 -11.82 2.75
CA ARG A 46 4.76 -12.99 2.48
C ARG A 46 3.35 -12.61 2.02
N SER A 47 3.10 -11.34 1.71
CA SER A 47 1.76 -10.84 1.39
C SER A 47 1.49 -10.90 -0.12
N PRO A 48 0.29 -11.35 -0.56
CA PRO A 48 -0.09 -11.34 -1.98
C PRO A 48 -0.16 -9.93 -2.59
N VAL A 49 -0.20 -8.88 -1.75
CA VAL A 49 -0.08 -7.47 -2.17
C VAL A 49 1.20 -7.26 -2.98
N ARG A 50 2.31 -7.89 -2.60
CA ARG A 50 3.61 -7.75 -3.28
C ARG A 50 3.57 -8.17 -4.74
N ALA A 51 2.71 -9.12 -5.10
CA ALA A 51 2.59 -9.64 -6.46
C ALA A 51 1.51 -8.92 -7.28
N SER A 52 0.82 -7.93 -6.73
CA SER A 52 -0.23 -7.22 -7.45
C SER A 52 0.36 -6.24 -8.46
N ARG A 53 -0.01 -6.37 -9.73
CA ARG A 53 0.35 -5.42 -10.81
C ARG A 53 -0.12 -3.98 -10.59
N PHE A 54 -0.98 -3.75 -9.60
CA PHE A 54 -1.56 -2.45 -9.26
C PHE A 54 -0.80 -1.74 -8.13
N VAL A 55 0.31 -2.32 -7.66
CA VAL A 55 1.24 -1.63 -6.76
C VAL A 55 2.24 -0.86 -7.61
N THR A 56 2.33 0.45 -7.39
CA THR A 56 3.35 1.30 -7.99
C THR A 56 4.68 1.17 -7.25
N ALA A 57 4.65 1.27 -5.92
CA ALA A 57 5.83 1.07 -5.09
C ALA A 57 5.47 0.46 -3.72
N LEU A 58 6.42 -0.32 -3.20
CA LEU A 58 6.40 -0.86 -1.85
C LEU A 58 7.51 -0.23 -1.03
N HIS A 59 7.14 0.32 0.11
CA HIS A 59 8.04 0.97 1.04
C HIS A 59 8.09 0.15 2.33
N THR A 60 9.30 -0.19 2.75
CA THR A 60 9.51 -0.84 4.04
C THR A 60 9.32 0.20 5.14
N PRO A 61 8.49 -0.07 6.16
CA PRO A 61 8.35 0.86 7.28
C PRO A 61 9.69 0.98 8.04
N PRO A 62 9.94 2.13 8.69
CA PRO A 62 11.11 2.29 9.55
C PRO A 62 11.10 1.24 10.67
N PRO A 63 12.27 0.84 11.19
CA PRO A 63 12.35 -0.12 12.27
C PRO A 63 11.68 0.42 13.55
N PRO A 64 11.18 -0.45 14.43
CA PRO A 64 10.63 -0.01 15.71
C PRO A 64 11.65 0.82 16.51
N GLY A 65 11.23 1.99 16.98
CA GLY A 65 12.09 2.91 17.72
C GLY A 65 12.86 3.93 16.88
N ALA A 66 12.68 3.93 15.56
CA ALA A 66 13.22 4.98 14.69
C ALA A 66 12.73 6.37 15.12
N GLY A 67 13.64 7.34 15.14
CA GLY A 67 13.33 8.74 15.42
C GLY A 67 12.61 9.41 14.26
N ALA A 68 11.93 10.53 14.52
CA ALA A 68 11.17 11.26 13.48
C ALA A 68 12.05 11.79 12.33
N ALA A 69 13.36 11.91 12.53
CA ALA A 69 14.33 12.30 11.49
C ALA A 69 14.72 11.15 10.54
N GLU A 70 14.31 9.92 10.84
CA GLU A 70 14.68 8.69 10.11
C GLU A 70 13.52 8.13 9.28
N VAL A 71 12.40 8.87 9.19
CA VAL A 71 11.15 8.51 8.48
C VAL A 71 10.97 9.35 7.24
#